data_AF-A0A109K2K7-F1
#
_entry.id   AF-A0A109K2K7-F1
#
_cell.length_a   1.000
_cell.length_b   1.000
_cell.length_c   1.000
_cell.angle_alpha   90.00
_cell.angle_beta   90.00
_cell.angle_gamma   90.00
#
_symmetry.space_group_name_H-M   'P 1'
#
loop_
_entity.id
_entity.type
_entity.pdbx_description
1 polymer ?
#
loop_
_entity_poly.entity_id
_entity_poly.type
_entity_poly.pdbx_seq_one_letter_code
_entity_poly.pdbx_strand_id
1 'polypeptide(L)' 'MRAERAAAYLDLSKSTFLRLVEDGVMPQPIRIKGVVCWDRLDLDAAFEGFKGIDQSSENTMHKLLGMG' A
#
# COMPACT_ATOMS: atom_id res chain seq x y z
N MET A 1 -7.98 0.21 13.45
CA MET A 1 -8.82 0.42 12.24
C MET A 1 -9.33 -0.92 11.72
N ARG A 2 -10.61 -1.07 11.29
CA ARG A 2 -11.10 -2.34 10.69
C ARG A 2 -10.70 -2.44 9.21
N ALA A 3 -10.71 -3.66 8.66
CA ALA A 3 -10.33 -3.93 7.26
C ALA A 3 -10.99 -3.00 6.24
N GLU A 4 -12.30 -2.75 6.37
CA GLU A 4 -13.04 -1.86 5.46
C GLU A 4 -12.54 -0.43 5.51
N ARG A 5 -12.25 0.06 6.72
CA ARG A 5 -11.76 1.42 6.92
C ARG A 5 -10.29 1.55 6.50
N ALA A 6 -9.49 0.50 6.67
CA ALA A 6 -8.10 0.45 6.20
C ALA A 6 -8.03 0.44 4.66
N ALA A 7 -8.89 -0.34 4.01
CA ALA A 7 -8.99 -0.36 2.56
C ALA A 7 -9.43 1.02 2.01
N ALA A 8 -10.48 1.61 2.59
CA ALA A 8 -10.93 2.95 2.20
C ALA A 8 -9.89 4.05 2.45
N TYR A 9 -9.05 3.93 3.49
CA TYR A 9 -7.95 4.86 3.76
C TYR A 9 -6.91 4.89 2.64
N LEU A 10 -6.71 3.76 1.95
CA LEU A 10 -5.77 3.61 0.85
C LEU A 10 -6.45 3.74 -0.53
N ASP A 11 -7.73 4.15 -0.57
CA ASP A 11 -8.56 4.13 -1.79
C ASP A 11 -8.58 2.77 -2.51
N LEU A 12 -8.52 1.68 -1.72
CA LEU A 12 -8.54 0.30 -2.20
C LEU A 12 -9.87 -0.39 -1.87
N SER A 13 -10.21 -1.39 -2.68
CA SER A 13 -11.26 -2.35 -2.34
C SER A 13 -10.80 -3.29 -1.23
N LYS A 14 -11.74 -3.73 -0.37
CA LYS A 14 -11.46 -4.65 0.75
C LYS A 14 -10.74 -5.93 0.31
N SER A 15 -11.14 -6.51 -0.83
CA SER A 15 -10.52 -7.70 -1.41
C SER A 15 -9.07 -7.43 -1.83
N THR A 16 -8.81 -6.33 -2.51
CA THR A 16 -7.45 -5.90 -2.89
C THR A 16 -6.57 -5.68 -1.67
N PHE A 17 -7.11 -5.01 -0.65
CA PHE A 17 -6.39 -4.81 0.61
C PHE A 17 -6.00 -6.13 1.26
N LEU A 18 -6.94 -7.08 1.38
CA LEU A 18 -6.64 -8.42 1.92
C LEU A 18 -5.61 -9.17 1.08
N ARG A 19 -5.68 -9.07 -0.25
CA ARG A 19 -4.69 -9.64 -1.17
C ARG A 19 -3.28 -9.10 -0.89
N LEU A 20 -3.14 -7.78 -0.67
CA LEU A 20 -1.85 -7.16 -0.35
C LEU A 20 -1.32 -7.57 1.03
N VAL A 21 -2.22 -7.82 1.98
CA VAL A 21 -1.85 -8.37 3.29
C VAL A 21 -1.36 -9.82 3.14
N GLU A 22 -2.00 -10.63 2.29
CA GLU A 22 -1.55 -11.99 1.98
C GLU A 22 -0.21 -12.02 1.23
N ASP A 23 -0.01 -11.07 0.31
CA ASP A 23 1.23 -10.90 -0.47
C ASP A 23 2.40 -10.38 0.37
N GLY A 24 2.14 -9.95 1.61
CA GLY A 24 3.14 -9.42 2.54
C GLY A 24 3.55 -7.97 2.26
N VAL A 25 2.84 -7.29 1.36
CA VAL A 25 3.02 -5.85 1.06
C VAL A 25 2.44 -5.00 2.19
N MET A 26 1.30 -5.41 2.73
CA MET A 26 0.61 -4.72 3.82
C MET A 26 0.81 -5.44 5.16
N PRO A 27 0.77 -4.70 6.28
CA PRO A 27 1.01 -5.28 7.59
C PRO A 27 -0.05 -6.28 8.00
N GLN A 28 0.38 -7.24 8.82
CA GLN A 28 -0.51 -8.28 9.30
C GLN A 28 -1.57 -7.76 10.28
N PRO A 29 -2.77 -8.34 10.26
CA PRO A 29 -3.84 -7.98 11.19
C PRO A 29 -3.44 -8.18 12.66
N ILE A 30 -3.72 -7.18 13.49
CA ILE A 30 -3.60 -7.28 14.94
C ILE A 30 -4.92 -7.80 15.51
N ARG A 31 -4.85 -8.90 16.27
CA ARG A 31 -6.02 -9.48 16.96
C ARG A 31 -6.08 -8.98 18.40
N ILE A 32 -7.04 -8.11 18.69
CA ILE A 32 -7.29 -7.56 20.04
C ILE A 32 -8.63 -8.07 20.53
N LYS A 33 -8.63 -8.93 21.56
CA LYS A 33 -9.86 -9.47 22.19
C LYS A 33 -10.87 -10.04 21.18
N GLY A 34 -10.39 -10.76 20.16
CA GLY A 34 -11.25 -11.36 19.11
C GLY A 34 -11.63 -10.42 17.97
N VAL A 35 -11.22 -9.15 18.02
CA VAL A 35 -11.42 -8.19 16.93
C VAL A 35 -10.14 -8.06 16.12
N VAL A 36 -10.28 -8.12 14.80
CA VAL A 36 -9.19 -7.89 13.86
C VAL A 36 -9.10 -6.40 13.53
N CYS A 37 -7.95 -5.80 13.79
CA CYS A 37 -7.68 -4.38 13.58
C CYS A 37 -6.28 -4.17 12.97
N TRP A 38 -6.14 -3.07 12.23
CA TRP A 38 -4.88 -2.54 11.72
C TRP A 38 -4.60 -1.19 12.33
N ASP A 39 -3.34 -0.89 12.55
CA ASP A 39 -2.94 0.45 12.96
C ASP A 39 -2.68 1.33 11.72
N ARG A 40 -2.98 2.63 11.84
CA ARG A 40 -2.78 3.57 10.73
C ARG A 40 -1.30 3.82 10.47
N LEU A 41 -0.49 3.94 11.53
CA LEU A 41 0.94 4.21 11.42
C LEU A 41 1.66 3.05 10.74
N ASP A 42 1.24 1.83 11.04
CA ASP A 42 1.80 0.63 10.44
C ASP A 42 1.48 0.53 8.95
N LEU A 43 0.25 0.90 8.55
CA LEU A 43 -0.13 1.03 7.15
C LEU A 43 0.67 2.10 6.42
N ASP A 44 0.88 3.25 7.05
CA ASP A 44 1.65 4.37 6.51
C ASP A 44 3.12 3.95 6.29
N ALA A 45 3.75 3.35 7.30
CA ALA A 45 5.12 2.86 7.21
C ALA A 45 5.32 1.78 6.14
N ALA A 46 4.37 0.85 6.00
CA ALA A 46 4.39 -0.14 4.94
C ALA A 46 4.26 0.50 3.54
N PHE A 47 3.39 1.50 3.42
CA PHE A 47 3.18 2.23 2.17
C PHE A 47 4.39 3.10 1.79
N GLU A 48 5.04 3.75 2.76
CA GLU A 48 6.31 4.46 2.56
C GLU A 48 7.42 3.52 2.08
N GLY A 49 7.49 2.31 2.66
CA GLY A 49 8.41 1.26 2.20
C GLY A 49 8.15 0.83 0.75
N PHE A 50 6.89 0.74 0.33
CA PHE A 50 6.52 0.44 -1.06
C PHE A 50 6.89 1.56 -2.04
N LYS A 51 6.66 2.84 -1.66
CA LYS A 51 7.00 3.99 -2.50
C LYS A 51 8.50 4.06 -2.82
N GLY A 52 9.36 3.54 -1.96
CA GLY A 52 10.80 3.43 -2.22
C GLY A 52 11.18 2.50 -3.38
N ILE A 53 10.30 1.58 -3.77
CA ILE A 53 10.56 0.54 -4.78
C ILE A 53 9.96 0.93 -6.15
N ASP A 54 8.80 1.59 -6.17
CA ASP A 54 8.04 1.94 -7.38
C ASP A 54 8.26 3.39 -7.88
N GLN A 55 9.12 4.18 -7.24
CA GLN A 55 9.51 5.51 -7.79
C GLN A 55 10.53 5.42 -8.95
N SER A 56 10.95 4.21 -9.33
CA SER A 56 11.77 3.96 -10.52
C SER A 56 10.94 3.75 -11.80
N SER A 57 9.65 4.10 -11.80
CA SER A 57 8.94 4.39 -13.04
C SER A 57 9.55 5.64 -13.68
N GLU A 58 10.73 5.45 -14.29
CA GLU A 58 11.31 6.34 -15.29
C GLU A 58 10.18 6.74 -16.24
N ASN A 59 9.84 8.02 -16.23
CA ASN A 59 9.05 8.62 -17.28
C ASN A 59 9.85 8.51 -18.59
N THR A 60 9.68 7.41 -19.31
CA THR A 60 10.26 7.09 -20.62
C THR A 60 9.96 8.15 -21.70
N MET A 61 9.17 9.19 -21.41
CA MET A 61 8.92 10.30 -22.33
C MET A 61 9.97 11.43 -22.31
N HIS A 62 10.93 11.45 -21.38
CA HIS A 62 11.97 12.51 -21.33
C HIS A 62 13.34 12.09 -21.94
N LYS A 63 13.33 11.32 -23.04
CA LYS A 63 14.53 11.06 -23.87
C LYS A 63 14.29 11.17 -25.38
N LEU A 64 13.06 11.34 -25.84
CA LEU A 64 12.70 11.36 -27.27
C LEU A 64 12.62 12.76 -27.91
N LEU A 65 12.78 13.84 -27.13
CA LEU A 65 12.79 15.21 -27.65
C LEU A 65 14.18 15.85 -27.55
N GLY A 66 15.19 15.10 -28.01
CA GLY A 66 16.58 15.54 -28.10
C GLY A 66 17.14 15.30 -29.51
N MET A 67 16.50 15.87 -30.52
CA MET A 67 17.13 16.05 -31.85
C MET A 67 17.63 17.50 -31.94
N GLY A 68 18.91 17.67 -31.64
CA GLY A 68 19.72 18.72 -32.24
C GLY A 68 20.22 18.31 -33.63
#